data_AF-A0AAN1JAW4-F1
#
_entry.id   AF-A0AAN1JAW4-F1
#
_cell.length_a   1.000
_cell.length_b   1.000
_cell.length_c   1.000
_cell.angle_alpha   90.00
_cell.angle_beta   90.00
_cell.angle_gamma   90.00
#
_symmetry.space_group_name_H-M   'P 1'
#
loop_
_entity.id
_entity.type
_entity.pdbx_description
1 polymer ?
#
loop_
_entity_poly.entity_id
_entity_poly.type
_entity_poly.pdbx_seq_one_letter_code
_entity_poly.pdbx_strand_id
1 'polypeptide(L)'
;MARRTFQRDLPPVKPKRLTREQSKEQTSERLLNAARDIFSTKGFIAASVEDIAATAGYSRGAFYSNFEGRTDLLLELLQRDHDDVEAEAQWIFDRCTTGEDMMAASLDCFRRLNDLPESYLFWMEAKLQAARD
;
A
#
# COMPACT_ATOMS: atom_id res chain seq x y z
N MET A 1 9.90 7.64 -53.33
CA MET A 1 8.84 7.29 -52.36
C MET A 1 9.35 7.60 -50.96
N ALA A 2 9.04 8.77 -50.41
CA ALA A 2 9.45 9.19 -49.06
C ALA A 2 8.24 9.12 -48.13
N ARG A 3 8.23 8.18 -47.19
CA ARG A 3 7.26 8.12 -46.09
C ARG A 3 7.57 9.27 -45.13
N ARG A 4 6.83 10.37 -45.21
CA ARG A 4 6.78 11.39 -44.16
C ARG A 4 6.08 10.79 -42.96
N THR A 5 6.85 10.39 -41.96
CA THR A 5 6.35 10.02 -40.64
C THR A 5 5.74 11.28 -40.00
N PHE A 6 4.41 11.30 -39.87
CA PHE A 6 3.70 12.31 -39.10
C PHE A 6 4.03 12.08 -37.62
N GLN A 7 5.03 12.81 -37.12
CA GLN A 7 5.22 12.99 -35.69
C GLN A 7 4.06 13.85 -35.21
N ARG A 8 3.05 13.22 -34.61
CA ARG A 8 1.96 13.93 -33.93
C ARG A 8 2.57 14.57 -32.69
N ASP A 9 2.95 15.85 -32.84
CA ASP A 9 3.26 16.71 -31.71
C ASP A 9 1.97 16.92 -30.90
N LEU A 10 1.72 16.01 -29.94
CA LEU A 10 0.67 16.19 -28.97
C LEU A 10 1.03 17.40 -28.11
N PRO A 11 0.12 18.38 -27.96
CA PRO A 11 0.38 19.53 -27.11
C PRO A 11 0.67 19.04 -25.67
N PRO A 12 1.60 19.69 -24.95
CA PRO A 12 1.88 19.30 -23.58
C PRO A 12 0.60 19.39 -22.76
N VAL A 13 0.15 18.25 -22.24
CA VAL A 13 -0.99 18.20 -21.31
C VAL A 13 -0.58 19.01 -20.09
N LYS A 14 -1.16 20.20 -19.93
CA LYS A 14 -0.91 21.01 -18.73
C LYS A 14 -1.39 20.20 -17.52
N PRO A 15 -0.53 19.91 -16.53
CA PRO A 15 -0.94 19.12 -15.39
C PRO A 15 -2.08 19.85 -14.66
N LYS A 16 -3.17 19.12 -14.41
CA LYS A 16 -4.30 19.63 -13.62
C LYS A 16 -3.80 19.94 -12.21
N ARG A 17 -4.02 21.18 -11.74
CA ARG A 17 -3.70 21.54 -10.35
C ARG A 17 -4.58 20.70 -9.43
N LEU A 18 -3.95 19.91 -8.56
CA LEU A 18 -4.64 19.13 -7.54
C LEU A 18 -5.25 20.06 -6.48
N THR A 19 -6.37 19.65 -5.90
CA THR A 19 -6.83 20.26 -4.66
C THR A 19 -5.87 19.94 -3.53
N ARG A 20 -5.98 20.68 -2.42
CA ARG A 20 -5.18 20.40 -1.22
C ARG A 20 -5.42 18.98 -0.69
N GLU A 21 -6.67 18.52 -0.72
CA GLU A 21 -7.06 17.16 -0.31
C GLU A 21 -6.43 16.10 -1.22
N GLN A 22 -6.56 16.24 -2.54
CA GLN A 22 -5.95 15.32 -3.51
C GLN A 22 -4.43 15.26 -3.39
N SER A 23 -3.78 16.42 -3.13
CA SER A 23 -2.34 16.46 -2.89
C SER A 23 -1.95 15.77 -1.58
N LYS A 24 -2.80 15.86 -0.55
CA LYS A 24 -2.57 15.18 0.73
C LYS A 24 -2.71 13.67 0.56
N GLU A 25 -3.79 13.21 -0.07
CA GLU A 25 -4.00 11.79 -0.40
C GLU A 25 -2.83 11.22 -1.21
N GLN A 26 -2.41 11.88 -2.30
CA GLN A 26 -1.29 11.42 -3.11
C GLN A 26 0.02 11.32 -2.30
N THR A 27 0.24 12.25 -1.37
CA THR A 27 1.42 12.21 -0.49
C THR A 27 1.32 11.04 0.49
N SER A 28 0.14 10.85 1.10
CA SER A 28 -0.15 9.73 1.99
C SER A 28 0.11 8.39 1.31
N GLU A 29 -0.43 8.17 0.11
CA GLU A 29 -0.22 6.95 -0.67
C GLU A 29 1.26 6.66 -0.93
N ARG A 30 2.03 7.69 -1.30
CA ARG A 30 3.48 7.52 -1.55
C ARG A 30 4.25 7.19 -0.28
N LEU A 31 3.88 7.77 0.86
CA LEU A 31 4.50 7.46 2.15
C LEU A 31 4.16 6.04 2.61
N LEU A 32 2.92 5.59 2.42
CA LEU A 32 2.49 4.23 2.75
C LEU A 32 3.22 3.17 1.92
N ASN A 33 3.33 3.39 0.60
CA ASN A 33 4.09 2.50 -0.28
C ASN A 33 5.58 2.44 0.11
N ALA A 34 6.20 3.60 0.32
CA ALA A 34 7.60 3.66 0.76
C ALA A 34 7.81 2.98 2.12
N ALA A 35 6.84 3.08 3.03
CA ALA A 35 6.91 2.42 4.32
C ALA A 35 6.79 0.90 4.21
N ARG A 36 5.94 0.36 3.32
CA ARG A 36 5.90 -1.09 3.05
C ARG A 36 7.29 -1.58 2.65
N ASP A 37 7.90 -0.94 1.66
CA ASP A 37 9.24 -1.29 1.15
C ASP A 37 10.33 -1.17 2.23
N ILE A 38 10.24 -0.17 3.11
CA ILE A 38 11.24 0.04 4.16
C ILE A 38 11.05 -0.95 5.31
N PHE A 39 9.81 -1.19 5.75
CA PHE A 39 9.52 -2.11 6.84
C PHE A 39 9.85 -3.55 6.49
N SER A 40 9.67 -3.93 5.24
CA SER A 40 10.00 -5.27 4.76
C SER A 40 11.49 -5.52 4.58
N THR A 41 12.23 -4.52 4.12
CA THR A 41 13.67 -4.64 3.85
C THR A 41 14.52 -4.43 5.10
N LYS A 42 14.12 -3.51 5.99
CA LYS A 42 14.88 -3.14 7.20
C LYS A 42 14.25 -3.66 8.49
N GLY A 43 12.99 -4.08 8.48
CA GLY A 43 12.21 -4.33 9.70
C GLY A 43 11.64 -3.04 10.30
N PHE A 44 10.55 -3.17 11.06
CA PHE A 44 9.89 -2.02 11.66
C PHE A 44 10.80 -1.28 12.65
N ILE A 45 11.53 -1.98 13.51
CA ILE A 45 12.36 -1.35 14.55
C ILE A 45 13.48 -0.47 13.96
N ALA A 46 14.16 -0.95 12.91
CA ALA A 46 15.30 -0.26 12.30
C ALA A 46 14.91 0.84 11.30
N ALA A 47 13.66 0.88 10.84
CA ALA A 47 13.16 1.93 9.95
C ALA A 47 13.15 3.31 10.64
N SER A 48 13.35 4.38 9.87
CA SER A 48 13.23 5.76 10.34
C SER A 48 12.23 6.57 9.52
N VAL A 49 11.73 7.69 10.08
CA VAL A 49 10.85 8.60 9.34
C VAL A 49 11.60 9.21 8.15
N GLU A 50 12.89 9.47 8.33
CA GLU A 50 13.79 9.97 7.31
C GLU A 50 13.91 8.99 6.14
N ASP A 51 14.09 7.70 6.42
CA ASP A 51 14.15 6.66 5.38
C ASP A 51 12.87 6.63 4.54
N ILE A 52 11.72 6.62 5.21
CA ILE A 52 10.40 6.55 4.56
C ILE A 52 10.15 7.81 3.72
N ALA A 53 10.37 8.99 4.30
CA ALA A 53 10.15 10.26 3.61
C ALA A 53 11.08 10.39 2.40
N ALA A 54 12.36 10.05 2.55
CA ALA A 54 13.33 10.09 1.45
C ALA A 54 12.95 9.12 0.33
N THR A 55 12.55 7.89 0.67
CA THR A 55 12.10 6.88 -0.29
C THR A 55 10.83 7.32 -1.03
N ALA A 56 9.90 7.97 -0.35
CA ALA A 56 8.69 8.52 -0.94
C ALA A 56 8.93 9.78 -1.81
N GLY A 57 10.13 10.37 -1.76
CA GLY A 57 10.47 11.62 -2.46
C GLY A 57 9.94 12.87 -1.76
N TYR A 58 9.77 12.83 -0.44
CA TYR A 58 9.22 13.92 0.37
C TYR A 58 10.12 14.32 1.54
N SER A 59 9.84 15.47 2.13
CA SER A 59 10.56 15.94 3.32
C SER A 59 10.00 15.30 4.59
N ARG A 60 10.79 15.31 5.66
CA ARG A 60 10.34 14.94 7.01
C ARG A 60 9.09 15.74 7.44
N GLY A 61 9.03 17.03 7.11
CA GLY A 61 7.85 17.87 7.42
C GLY A 61 6.59 17.43 6.67
N ALA A 62 6.73 16.92 5.44
CA ALA A 62 5.62 16.37 4.69
C ALA A 62 5.14 15.01 5.23
N PHE A 63 6.03 14.23 5.85
CA PHE A 63 5.60 13.05 6.62
C PHE A 63 4.71 13.47 7.79
N TYR A 64 5.18 14.38 8.64
CA TYR A 64 4.45 14.80 9.85
C TYR A 64 3.18 15.61 9.59
N SER A 65 2.95 16.09 8.36
CA SER A 65 1.68 16.69 7.97
C SER A 65 0.61 15.65 7.58
N ASN A 66 1.02 14.39 7.41
CA ASN A 66 0.14 13.27 7.07
C ASN A 66 -0.01 12.27 8.22
N PHE A 67 1.07 11.97 8.95
CA PHE A 67 1.10 10.95 10.00
C PHE A 67 1.77 11.46 11.28
N GLU A 68 1.32 10.98 12.44
CA GLU A 68 1.92 11.34 13.73
C GLU A 68 3.29 10.66 13.94
N GLY A 69 3.49 9.50 13.32
CA GLY A 69 4.71 8.72 13.45
C GLY A 69 4.67 7.42 12.66
N ARG A 70 5.72 6.60 12.80
CA ARG A 70 5.82 5.30 12.11
C ARG A 70 4.77 4.30 12.57
N THR A 71 4.36 4.37 13.84
CA THR A 71 3.29 3.51 14.39
C THR A 71 1.93 3.87 13.82
N ASP A 72 1.59 5.15 13.70
CA ASP A 72 0.35 5.62 13.08
C ASP A 72 0.28 5.19 11.61
N LEU A 73 1.37 5.39 10.87
CA LEU A 73 1.50 4.90 9.50
C LEU A 73 1.35 3.37 9.41
N LEU A 74 1.97 2.62 10.33
CA LEU A 74 1.83 1.17 10.43
C LEU A 74 0.36 0.76 10.64
N LEU A 75 -0.36 1.43 11.54
CA LEU A 75 -1.77 1.15 11.79
C LEU A 75 -2.63 1.38 10.55
N GLU A 76 -2.38 2.47 9.80
CA GLU A 76 -3.07 2.73 8.53
C GLU A 76 -2.81 1.63 7.49
N LEU A 77 -1.57 1.12 7.39
CA LEU A 77 -1.26 -0.02 6.51
C LEU A 77 -2.04 -1.28 6.92
N LEU A 78 -2.08 -1.56 8.23
CA LEU A 78 -2.79 -2.73 8.77
C LEU A 78 -4.30 -2.61 8.55
N GLN A 79 -4.86 -1.41 8.69
CA GLN A 79 -6.28 -1.16 8.43
C GLN A 79 -6.63 -1.41 6.96
N ARG A 80 -5.83 -0.89 6.03
CA ARG A 80 -6.06 -1.09 4.59
C ARG A 80 -6.00 -2.55 4.19
N ASP A 81 -5.00 -3.26 4.68
CA ASP A 81 -4.87 -4.68 4.42
C ASP A 81 -6.05 -5.47 5.03
N HIS A 82 -6.54 -5.07 6.22
CA HIS A 82 -7.73 -5.66 6.82
C HIS A 82 -8.98 -5.42 5.95
N ASP A 83 -9.18 -4.18 5.48
CA ASP A 83 -10.32 -3.81 4.65
C ASP A 83 -10.31 -4.56 3.31
N ASP A 84 -9.13 -4.78 2.72
CA ASP A 84 -8.97 -5.58 1.50
C ASP A 84 -9.35 -7.06 1.74
N VAL A 85 -8.93 -7.63 2.88
CA VAL A 85 -9.30 -9.00 3.28
C VAL A 85 -10.80 -9.12 3.51
N GLU A 86 -11.41 -8.14 4.19
CA GLU A 86 -12.84 -8.12 4.47
C GLU A 86 -13.66 -8.03 3.17
N ALA A 87 -13.25 -7.16 2.24
CA ALA A 87 -13.89 -7.02 0.94
C ALA A 87 -13.81 -8.31 0.11
N GLU A 88 -12.65 -8.98 0.10
CA GLU A 88 -12.47 -10.27 -0.57
C GLU A 88 -13.30 -11.38 0.09
N ALA A 89 -13.31 -11.45 1.43
CA ALA A 89 -14.12 -12.41 2.16
C ALA A 89 -15.62 -12.25 1.85
N GLN A 90 -16.09 -11.00 1.81
CA GLN A 90 -17.47 -10.68 1.43
C GLN A 90 -17.75 -11.10 -0.02
N TRP A 91 -16.82 -10.81 -0.95
CA TRP A 91 -16.95 -11.21 -2.35
C TRP A 91 -17.02 -12.74 -2.52
N ILE A 92 -16.22 -13.50 -1.77
CA ILE A 92 -16.26 -14.97 -1.75
C ILE A 92 -17.61 -15.44 -1.23
N PHE A 93 -18.06 -14.89 -0.10
CA PHE A 93 -19.34 -15.24 0.50
C PHE A 93 -20.53 -15.00 -0.44
N ASP A 94 -20.52 -13.89 -1.17
CA ASP A 94 -21.62 -13.51 -2.06
C ASP A 94 -21.70 -14.38 -3.33
N ARG A 95 -20.59 -15.02 -3.74
CA ARG A 95 -20.47 -15.70 -5.05
C ARG A 95 -20.31 -17.20 -4.97
N CYS A 96 -19.77 -17.73 -3.88
CA CYS A 96 -19.58 -19.16 -3.70
C CYS A 96 -20.82 -19.79 -3.05
N THR A 97 -21.42 -20.76 -3.73
CA THR A 97 -22.67 -21.40 -3.28
C THR A 97 -22.45 -22.77 -2.63
N THR A 98 -21.23 -23.29 -2.71
CA THR A 98 -20.84 -24.56 -2.09
C THR A 98 -19.64 -24.39 -1.18
N GLY A 99 -19.54 -25.26 -0.17
CA GLY A 99 -18.37 -25.26 0.73
C GLY A 99 -17.05 -25.55 0.01
N GLU A 100 -17.08 -26.29 -1.10
CA GLU A 100 -15.91 -26.58 -1.93
C GLU A 100 -15.43 -25.33 -2.68
N ASP A 101 -16.35 -24.57 -3.27
CA ASP A 101 -16.02 -23.28 -3.92
C ASP A 101 -15.52 -22.25 -2.91
N MET A 102 -16.14 -22.18 -1.74
CA MET A 102 -15.68 -21.31 -0.65
C MET A 102 -14.27 -21.69 -0.21
N MET A 103 -13.99 -22.99 0.00
CA MET A 103 -12.66 -23.47 0.40
C MET A 103 -11.60 -23.13 -0.66
N ALA A 104 -11.89 -23.39 -1.93
CA ALA A 104 -10.96 -23.09 -3.02
C ALA A 104 -10.68 -21.58 -3.13
N ALA A 105 -11.72 -20.75 -3.05
CA ALA A 105 -11.59 -19.30 -3.12
C ALA A 105 -10.87 -18.72 -1.88
N SER A 106 -11.12 -19.27 -0.68
CA SER A 106 -10.40 -18.88 0.53
C SER A 106 -8.92 -19.25 0.48
N LEU A 107 -8.57 -20.41 -0.07
CA LEU A 107 -7.16 -20.81 -0.25
C LEU A 107 -6.45 -19.93 -1.28
N ASP A 108 -7.12 -19.55 -2.38
CA ASP A 108 -6.57 -18.60 -3.34
C ASP A 108 -6.38 -17.20 -2.73
N CYS A 109 -7.37 -16.71 -2.00
CA CYS A 109 -7.28 -15.45 -1.25
C CYS A 109 -6.11 -15.48 -0.26
N PHE A 110 -6.02 -16.54 0.55
CA PHE A 110 -4.90 -16.73 1.48
C PHE A 110 -3.56 -16.75 0.74
N ARG A 111 -3.44 -17.45 -0.38
CA ARG A 111 -2.22 -17.42 -1.19
C ARG A 111 -1.89 -16.02 -1.69
N ARG A 112 -2.85 -15.28 -2.25
CA ARG A 112 -2.62 -13.90 -2.74
C ARG A 112 -2.15 -12.97 -1.62
N LEU A 113 -2.73 -13.08 -0.43
CA LEU A 113 -2.35 -12.29 0.74
C LEU A 113 -0.95 -12.63 1.27
N ASN A 114 -0.54 -13.91 1.15
CA ASN A 114 0.75 -14.42 1.65
C ASN A 114 1.87 -14.51 0.61
N ASP A 115 1.56 -14.45 -0.70
CA ASP A 115 2.55 -14.42 -1.79
C ASP A 115 3.16 -13.00 -1.97
N LEU A 116 2.86 -12.06 -1.07
CA LEU A 116 3.66 -10.85 -0.84
C LEU A 116 4.79 -11.22 0.15
N PRO A 117 6.05 -11.39 -0.30
CA PRO A 117 7.17 -11.85 0.56
C PRO A 117 7.41 -10.96 1.80
N GLU A 118 6.90 -9.74 1.72
CA GLU A 118 7.09 -8.64 2.65
C GLU A 118 5.95 -8.50 3.67
N SER A 119 4.76 -9.05 3.38
CA SER A 119 3.58 -8.94 4.27
C SER A 119 3.66 -9.93 5.43
N TYR A 120 4.14 -11.16 5.21
CA TYR A 120 4.07 -12.23 6.20
C TYR A 120 4.91 -11.97 7.45
N LEU A 121 6.16 -11.49 7.30
CA LEU A 121 7.05 -11.14 8.43
C LEU A 121 6.53 -9.93 9.20
N PHE A 122 6.00 -8.94 8.49
CA PHE A 122 5.37 -7.75 9.06
C PHE A 122 4.12 -8.10 9.88
N TRP A 123 3.24 -8.95 9.32
CA TRP A 123 2.03 -9.44 9.99
C TRP A 123 2.33 -10.36 11.18
N MET A 124 3.39 -11.17 11.11
CA MET A 124 3.84 -11.99 12.23
C MET A 124 4.48 -11.16 13.35
N GLU A 125 5.31 -10.17 13.02
CA GLU A 125 5.94 -9.28 14.01
C GLU A 125 4.88 -8.41 14.72
N ALA A 126 3.92 -7.85 13.98
CA ALA A 126 2.79 -7.09 14.54
C ALA A 126 1.93 -7.94 15.49
N LYS A 127 1.57 -9.18 15.10
CA LYS A 127 0.82 -10.11 15.96
C LYS A 127 1.62 -10.55 17.20
N LEU A 128 2.93 -10.75 17.07
CA LEU A 128 3.80 -11.11 18.19
C LEU A 128 3.99 -9.96 19.17
N GLN A 129 4.01 -8.72 18.69
CA GLN A 129 4.10 -7.52 19.53
C GLN A 129 2.78 -7.26 20.27
N ALA A 130 1.64 -7.34 19.58
CA ALA A 130 0.30 -7.17 20.18
C ALA A 130 -0.07 -8.26 21.20
N ALA A 131 0.59 -9.43 21.15
CA ALA A 131 0.41 -10.48 22.15
C ALA A 131 1.34 -10.33 23.38
N ARG A 132 2.30 -9.39 23.34
CA ARG A 132 3.25 -9.12 24.43
C ARG A 132 2.87 -7.91 25.28
N ASP A 133 2.04 -7.01 24.74
CA ASP A 133 1.37 -5.91 25.44
C ASP A 133 -0.01 -6.36 25.94
#